data_AF-A7TB75-F1
#
_entry.id   AF-A7TB75-F1
#
_cell.length_a   1.000
_cell.length_b   1.000
_cell.length_c   1.000
_cell.angle_alpha   90.00
_cell.angle_beta   90.00
_cell.angle_gamma   90.00
#
_symmetry.space_group_name_H-M   'P 1'
#
loop_
_entity.id
_entity.type
_entity.pdbx_description
1 polymer ?
#
loop_
_entity_poly.entity_id
_entity_poly.type
_entity_poly.pdbx_seq_one_letter_code
_entity_poly.pdbx_strand_id
1 'polypeptide(L)'
;LFFSVFRMYFAAAREGHLPRVLAMLHTDKRTPIPAMLYLAFIITAILIPRQTSVRMLLKILGFASWMEQSLLTIGLLWTRYKRPDLTRPFKPPVIIPIIFLTIALYLAITPIVAAPLESLFAYICFFAGIPI
;
A
#
# COMPACT_ATOMS: atom_id res chain seq x y z
N LEU A 1 7.04 0.34 13.46
CA LEU A 1 6.62 0.70 12.09
C LEU A 1 7.74 0.46 11.08
N PHE A 2 8.89 1.13 11.18
CA PHE A 2 10.04 0.94 10.27
C PHE A 2 10.48 -0.53 10.08
N PHE A 3 10.61 -1.30 11.17
CA PHE A 3 11.00 -2.71 11.10
C PHE A 3 10.06 -3.60 10.28
N SER A 4 8.75 -3.33 10.31
CA SER A 4 7.76 -4.10 9.53
C SER A 4 7.85 -3.76 8.04
N VAL A 5 8.04 -2.48 7.73
CA VAL A 5 8.13 -1.97 6.35
C VAL A 5 9.33 -2.55 5.63
N PHE A 6 10.51 -2.61 6.27
CA PHE A 6 11.69 -3.22 5.64
C PHE A 6 11.50 -4.70 5.31
N ARG A 7 10.76 -5.44 6.15
CA ARG A 7 10.44 -6.85 5.89
C ARG A 7 9.52 -7.01 4.68
N MET A 8 8.56 -6.11 4.50
CA MET A 8 7.69 -6.08 3.32
C MET A 8 8.48 -5.83 2.04
N TYR A 9 9.35 -4.81 2.02
CA TYR A 9 10.22 -4.53 0.86
C TYR A 9 11.20 -5.67 0.56
N PHE A 10 11.79 -6.27 1.60
CA PHE A 10 12.66 -7.43 1.46
C PHE A 10 11.91 -8.64 0.88
N ALA A 11 10.70 -8.93 1.36
CA ALA A 11 9.88 -10.02 0.83
C ALA A 11 9.48 -9.75 -0.63
N ALA A 12 9.03 -8.54 -0.96
CA ALA A 12 8.68 -8.14 -2.32
C ALA A 12 9.87 -8.26 -3.29
N ALA A 13 11.08 -7.90 -2.85
CA ALA A 13 12.30 -8.05 -3.65
C ALA A 13 12.74 -9.53 -3.82
N ARG A 14 12.40 -10.43 -2.88
CA ARG A 14 12.64 -11.87 -3.03
C ARG A 14 11.71 -12.52 -4.05
N GLU A 15 10.46 -12.07 -4.12
CA GLU A 15 9.48 -12.51 -5.11
C GLU A 15 9.74 -11.90 -6.51
N GLY A 16 10.79 -11.09 -6.67
CA GLY A 16 11.19 -10.51 -7.95
C GLY A 16 10.39 -9.26 -8.38
N HIS A 17 9.47 -8.77 -7.53
CA HIS A 17 8.70 -7.55 -7.81
C HIS A 17 9.53 -6.26 -7.66
N LEU A 18 10.67 -6.32 -6.98
CA LEU A 18 11.57 -5.20 -6.75
C LEU A 18 13.02 -5.59 -7.06
N PRO A 19 13.92 -4.61 -7.33
CA PRO A 19 15.31 -4.88 -7.62
C PRO A 19 15.96 -5.73 -6.52
N ARG A 20 16.70 -6.77 -6.94
CA ARG A 20 17.31 -7.77 -6.04
C ARG A 20 18.27 -7.17 -5.01
N VAL A 21 18.77 -5.95 -5.25
CA VAL A 21 19.60 -5.17 -4.31
C VAL A 21 18.85 -4.88 -3.00
N LEU A 22 17.53 -4.71 -3.05
CA LEU A 22 16.70 -4.47 -1.86
C LEU A 22 16.47 -5.75 -1.03
N ALA A 23 16.73 -6.92 -1.60
CA ALA A 23 16.74 -8.20 -0.90
C ALA A 23 18.11 -8.55 -0.28
N MET A 24 19.10 -7.64 -0.34
CA MET A 24 20.39 -7.87 0.31
C MET A 24 20.31 -7.61 1.82
N LEU A 25 20.79 -8.58 2.59
CA LEU A 25 20.93 -8.50 4.04
C LEU A 25 22.41 -8.33 4.40
N HIS A 26 22.70 -7.48 5.38
CA HIS A 26 24.06 -7.36 5.90
C HIS A 26 24.49 -8.66 6.58
N THR A 27 25.67 -9.17 6.23
CA THR A 27 26.15 -10.52 6.59
C THR A 27 26.23 -10.74 8.10
N ASP A 28 26.75 -9.76 8.85
CA ASP A 28 27.01 -9.92 10.29
C ASP A 28 25.81 -9.50 11.17
N LYS A 29 25.13 -8.42 10.80
CA LYS A 29 24.05 -7.81 11.61
C LYS A 29 22.65 -8.20 11.15
N ARG A 30 22.52 -8.95 10.05
CA ARG A 30 21.25 -9.36 9.43
C ARG A 30 20.25 -8.20 9.24
N THR A 31 20.76 -7.00 9.03
CA THR A 31 19.97 -5.79 8.79
C THR A 31 19.84 -5.53 7.28
N PRO A 32 18.63 -5.24 6.76
CA PRO A 32 18.42 -4.92 5.35
C PRO A 32 18.81 -3.46 5.07
N ILE A 33 20.11 -3.14 5.09
CA ILE A 33 20.63 -1.77 4.92
C ILE A 33 20.19 -1.12 3.59
N PRO A 34 20.23 -1.79 2.44
CA PRO A 34 19.81 -1.18 1.17
C PRO A 34 18.33 -0.80 1.15
N ALA A 35 17.46 -1.62 1.74
CA ALA A 35 16.04 -1.29 1.89
C ALA A 35 15.81 -0.09 2.80
N MET A 36 16.62 0.07 3.85
CA MET A 36 16.57 1.23 4.74
C MET A 36 16.93 2.52 4.01
N LEU A 37 18.03 2.50 3.25
CA LEU A 37 18.49 3.66 2.48
C LEU A 37 17.49 4.05 1.39
N TYR A 38 16.92 3.07 0.69
CA TYR A 38 15.90 3.30 -0.33
C TYR A 38 14.66 3.97 0.25
N LEU A 39 14.14 3.46 1.38
CA LEU A 39 12.99 4.07 2.04
C LEU A 39 13.30 5.48 2.54
N ALA A 40 14.48 5.68 3.13
CA ALA A 40 14.92 7.00 3.59
C ALA A 40 15.00 8.00 2.43
N PHE A 41 15.56 7.58 1.30
CA PHE A 41 15.65 8.41 0.09
C PHE A 41 14.26 8.83 -0.41
N ILE A 42 13.29 7.92 -0.48
CA ILE A 42 11.91 8.24 -0.90
C ILE A 42 11.27 9.24 0.07
N ILE A 43 11.38 9.00 1.38
CA ILE A 43 10.79 9.87 2.40
C ILE A 43 11.38 11.28 2.28
N THR A 44 12.70 11.39 2.15
CA THR A 44 13.35 12.69 1.97
C THR A 44 12.92 13.34 0.66
N ALA A 45 12.84 12.60 -0.45
CA ALA A 45 12.39 13.13 -1.74
C ALA A 45 10.98 13.72 -1.69
N ILE A 46 10.05 13.12 -0.94
CA ILE A 46 8.68 13.62 -0.75
C ILE A 46 8.65 14.87 0.15
N LEU A 47 9.58 14.99 1.09
CA LEU A 47 9.65 16.10 2.07
C LEU A 47 10.46 17.31 1.59
N ILE A 48 11.36 17.16 0.61
CA ILE A 48 12.18 18.25 0.06
C ILE A 48 11.34 19.41 -0.54
N PRO A 49 10.25 19.18 -1.29
CA PRO A 49 9.49 20.26 -1.90
C PRO A 49 8.91 21.17 -0.81
N ARG A 50 9.29 22.45 -0.86
CA ARG A 50 8.86 23.48 0.10
C ARG A 50 7.33 23.72 0.11
N GLN A 51 6.64 23.19 -0.90
CA GLN A 51 5.19 23.24 -1.09
C GLN A 51 4.44 22.11 -0.34
N THR A 52 5.16 21.12 0.21
CA THR A 52 4.56 19.98 0.91
C THR A 52 4.02 20.41 2.28
N SER A 53 2.70 20.63 2.37
CA SER A 53 2.02 20.83 3.64
C SER A 53 1.65 19.49 4.29
N VAL A 54 1.71 19.41 5.63
CA VAL A 54 1.22 18.25 6.39
C VAL A 54 -0.22 17.91 6.00
N ARG A 55 -1.05 18.93 5.71
CA ARG A 55 -2.45 18.74 5.33
C ARG A 55 -2.62 18.05 3.97
N MET A 56 -1.73 18.32 3.01
CA MET A 56 -1.68 17.66 1.71
C MET A 56 -1.18 16.21 1.83
N LEU A 57 -0.14 15.99 2.63
CA LEU A 57 0.36 14.63 2.90
C LEU A 57 -0.71 13.73 3.51
N LEU A 58 -1.48 14.26 4.47
CA LEU A 58 -2.58 13.51 5.10
C LEU A 58 -3.68 13.14 4.09
N LYS A 59 -4.00 14.04 3.14
CA LYS A 59 -4.97 13.76 2.09
C LYS A 59 -4.49 12.66 1.13
N ILE A 60 -3.24 12.74 0.67
CA ILE A 60 -2.64 11.74 -0.23
C ILE A 60 -2.52 10.38 0.46
N LEU A 61 -2.00 10.35 1.69
CA LEU A 61 -1.83 9.10 2.46
C LEU A 61 -3.17 8.49 2.85
N GLY A 62 -4.14 9.30 3.26
CA GLY A 62 -5.48 8.84 3.60
C GLY A 62 -6.15 8.21 2.39
N PHE A 63 -6.11 8.89 1.24
CA PHE A 63 -6.62 8.36 -0.02
C PHE A 63 -5.96 7.02 -0.39
N ALA A 64 -4.62 6.96 -0.41
CA ALA A 64 -3.89 5.74 -0.77
C ALA A 64 -4.21 4.57 0.17
N SER A 65 -4.35 4.85 1.47
CA SER A 65 -4.69 3.83 2.48
C SER A 65 -6.09 3.26 2.28
N TRP A 66 -7.09 4.11 2.01
CA TRP A 66 -8.45 3.63 1.74
C TRP A 66 -8.55 2.87 0.42
N MET A 67 -7.81 3.31 -0.60
CA MET A 67 -7.71 2.62 -1.88
C MET A 67 -7.10 1.22 -1.71
N GLU A 68 -5.97 1.09 -1.01
CA GLU A 68 -5.36 -0.21 -0.68
C GLU A 68 -6.34 -1.12 0.07
N GLN A 69 -7.00 -0.61 1.12
CA GLN A 69 -7.94 -1.38 1.93
C GLN A 69 -9.16 -1.86 1.13
N SER A 70 -9.69 -1.03 0.22
CA SER A 70 -10.77 -1.43 -0.68
C SER A 70 -10.35 -2.57 -1.60
N LEU A 71 -9.15 -2.47 -2.20
CA LEU A 71 -8.62 -3.51 -3.09
C LEU A 71 -8.34 -4.82 -2.34
N LEU A 72 -7.77 -4.75 -1.14
CA LEU A 72 -7.57 -5.91 -0.26
C LEU A 72 -8.90 -6.60 0.08
N THR A 73 -9.95 -5.81 0.36
CA THR A 73 -11.27 -6.34 0.69
C THR A 73 -11.94 -6.98 -0.52
N ILE A 74 -11.80 -6.39 -1.71
CA ILE A 74 -12.24 -7.00 -2.97
C ILE A 74 -11.49 -8.31 -3.21
N GLY A 75 -10.17 -8.34 -3.01
CA GLY A 75 -9.35 -9.54 -3.13
C GLY A 75 -9.76 -10.65 -2.15
N LEU A 76 -10.14 -10.28 -0.92
CA LEU A 76 -10.68 -11.21 0.08
C LEU A 76 -12.01 -11.82 -0.39
N LEU A 77 -12.94 -11.00 -0.90
CA LEU A 77 -14.22 -11.45 -1.43
C LEU A 77 -14.04 -12.31 -2.69
N TRP A 78 -13.15 -11.92 -3.60
CA TRP A 78 -12.81 -12.66 -4.81
C TRP A 78 -12.23 -14.05 -4.48
N THR A 79 -11.31 -14.12 -3.52
CA THR A 79 -10.74 -15.40 -3.05
C THR A 79 -11.80 -16.28 -2.38
N ARG A 80 -12.84 -15.67 -1.78
CA ARG A 80 -14.00 -16.40 -1.25
C ARG A 80 -14.86 -17.02 -2.34
N TYR A 81 -15.05 -16.32 -3.46
CA TYR A 81 -15.81 -16.83 -4.58
C TYR A 81 -15.03 -17.87 -5.40
N LYS A 82 -13.76 -17.59 -5.74
CA LYS A 82 -12.98 -18.42 -6.68
C LYS A 82 -12.32 -19.66 -6.06
N ARG A 83 -12.04 -19.63 -4.75
CA ARG A 83 -11.39 -20.75 -4.02
C ARG A 83 -12.15 -21.07 -2.72
N PRO A 84 -13.35 -21.67 -2.82
CA PRO A 84 -14.15 -22.00 -1.65
C PRO A 84 -13.54 -23.13 -0.81
N ASP A 85 -12.76 -24.03 -1.43
CA ASP A 85 -12.25 -25.26 -0.80
C ASP A 85 -11.05 -25.06 0.15
N LEU A 86 -10.54 -23.83 0.27
CA LEU A 86 -9.45 -23.54 1.20
C LEU A 86 -9.92 -23.68 2.65
N THR A 87 -9.18 -24.42 3.46
CA THR A 87 -9.43 -24.55 4.91
C THR A 87 -9.22 -23.20 5.59
N ARG A 88 -10.31 -22.55 5.98
CA ARG A 88 -10.29 -21.25 6.66
C ARG A 88 -10.53 -21.47 8.16
N PRO A 89 -9.51 -21.31 9.03
CA PRO A 89 -9.66 -21.46 10.48
C PRO A 89 -10.56 -20.37 11.09
N PHE A 90 -10.65 -19.20 10.45
CA PHE A 90 -11.56 -18.13 10.83
C PHE A 90 -12.44 -17.72 9.64
N LYS A 91 -13.76 -17.74 9.82
CA LYS A 91 -14.76 -17.37 8.80
C LYS A 91 -15.66 -16.24 9.31
N PRO A 92 -15.37 -14.97 8.99
CA PRO A 92 -16.28 -13.90 9.31
C PRO A 92 -17.55 -13.99 8.44
N PRO A 93 -18.71 -13.52 8.94
CA PRO A 93 -19.92 -13.31 8.13
C PRO A 93 -19.60 -12.40 6.93
N VAL A 94 -20.10 -12.75 5.74
CA VAL A 94 -19.81 -12.01 4.49
C VAL A 94 -20.33 -10.57 4.51
N ILE A 95 -21.32 -10.29 5.36
CA ILE A 95 -21.90 -8.96 5.53
C ILE A 95 -20.85 -7.96 6.03
N ILE A 96 -19.94 -8.37 6.91
CA ILE A 96 -18.90 -7.49 7.49
C ILE A 96 -17.96 -6.92 6.41
N PRO A 97 -17.29 -7.74 5.57
CA PRO A 97 -16.43 -7.21 4.52
C PRO A 97 -17.21 -6.45 3.44
N ILE A 98 -18.49 -6.73 3.21
CA ILE A 98 -19.32 -5.93 2.30
C ILE A 98 -19.55 -4.52 2.85
N ILE A 99 -19.97 -4.40 4.11
CA ILE A 99 -20.18 -3.08 4.75
C ILE A 99 -18.85 -2.30 4.77
N PHE A 100 -17.76 -2.95 5.14
CA PHE A 100 -16.44 -2.33 5.14
C PHE A 100 -16.02 -1.88 3.75
N LEU A 101 -16.25 -2.69 2.71
CA LEU A 101 -15.95 -2.32 1.33
C LEU A 101 -16.74 -1.08 0.90
N THR A 102 -18.02 -1.00 1.21
CA THR A 102 -18.85 0.16 0.87
C THR A 102 -18.33 1.44 1.53
N ILE A 103 -17.96 1.37 2.81
CA ILE A 103 -17.38 2.51 3.54
C ILE A 103 -16.01 2.89 2.95
N ALA A 104 -15.14 1.91 2.70
CA ALA A 104 -13.82 2.13 2.16
C ALA A 104 -13.88 2.76 0.75
N LEU A 105 -14.80 2.30 -0.11
CA LEU A 105 -15.03 2.89 -1.43
C LEU A 105 -15.53 4.33 -1.34
N TYR A 106 -16.48 4.61 -0.44
CA TYR A 106 -16.96 5.97 -0.21
C TYR A 106 -15.81 6.91 0.21
N LEU A 107 -14.98 6.47 1.17
CA LEU A 107 -13.83 7.23 1.65
C LEU A 107 -12.69 7.34 0.62
N ALA A 108 -12.58 6.39 -0.31
CA ALA A 108 -11.65 6.48 -1.43
C ALA A 108 -12.10 7.49 -2.50
N ILE A 109 -13.42 7.69 -2.68
CA ILE A 109 -13.97 8.62 -3.69
C ILE A 109 -14.04 10.06 -3.16
N THR A 110 -14.28 10.24 -1.86
CA THR A 110 -14.42 11.58 -1.24
C THR A 110 -13.25 12.55 -1.55
N PRO A 111 -11.97 12.11 -1.55
CA PRO A 111 -10.83 12.97 -1.85
C PRO A 111 -10.85 13.55 -3.27
N ILE A 112 -11.47 12.87 -4.24
CA ILE A 112 -11.60 13.36 -5.64
C ILE A 112 -12.33 14.70 -5.68
N VAL A 113 -13.37 14.84 -4.86
CA VAL A 113 -14.19 16.05 -4.79
C VAL A 113 -13.53 17.12 -3.92
N ALA A 114 -12.85 16.72 -2.85
CA ALA A 114 -12.25 17.64 -1.88
C ALA A 114 -10.88 18.20 -2.31
N ALA A 115 -10.10 17.47 -3.11
CA ALA A 115 -8.75 17.83 -3.52
C ALA A 115 -8.36 17.16 -4.86
N PRO A 116 -8.93 17.60 -6.00
CA PRO A 116 -8.83 16.90 -7.27
C PRO A 116 -7.39 16.76 -7.79
N LEU A 117 -6.54 17.76 -7.59
CA LEU A 117 -5.14 17.73 -8.05
C LEU A 117 -4.29 16.71 -7.28
N GLU A 118 -4.45 16.64 -5.96
CA GLU A 118 -3.70 15.74 -5.09
C GLU A 118 -4.14 14.29 -5.32
N SER A 119 -5.45 14.06 -5.46
CA SER A 119 -6.01 12.75 -5.76
C SER A 119 -5.61 12.27 -7.15
N LEU A 120 -5.61 13.13 -8.17
CA LEU A 120 -5.19 12.77 -9.52
C LEU A 120 -3.74 12.26 -9.55
N PHE A 121 -2.83 12.94 -8.86
CA PHE A 121 -1.44 12.49 -8.74
C PHE A 121 -1.36 11.10 -8.10
N ALA A 122 -2.11 10.88 -7.02
CA ALA A 122 -2.14 9.58 -6.36
C ALA A 122 -2.70 8.46 -7.25
N TYR A 123 -3.75 8.71 -8.03
CA TYR A 123 -4.29 7.76 -9.01
C TYR A 123 -3.25 7.42 -10.09
N ILE A 124 -2.57 8.42 -10.65
CA ILE A 124 -1.53 8.19 -11.66
C ILE A 124 -0.43 7.30 -11.10
N CYS A 125 0.08 7.59 -9.89
CA CYS A 125 1.08 6.75 -9.24
C CYS A 125 0.58 5.32 -9.01
N PHE A 126 -0.70 5.14 -8.63
CA PHE A 126 -1.27 3.83 -8.39
C PHE A 126 -1.39 3.01 -9.67
N PHE A 127 -1.90 3.60 -10.76
CA PHE A 127 -2.03 2.92 -12.06
C PHE A 127 -0.68 2.68 -12.74
N ALA A 128 0.30 3.56 -12.55
CA ALA A 128 1.68 3.34 -13.02
C ALA A 128 2.35 2.12 -12.37
N GLY A 129 1.85 1.67 -11.21
CA GLY A 129 2.34 0.49 -10.52
C GLY A 129 1.83 -0.84 -11.09
N ILE A 130 0.88 -0.84 -12.03
CA ILE A 130 0.41 -2.06 -12.69
C ILE A 130 1.42 -2.40 -13.79
N PRO A 131 2.22 -3.48 -13.66
CA PRO A 131 3.08 -3.91 -14.76
C PRO A 131 2.19 -4.36 -15.92
N ILE A 132 2.37 -3.72 -17.07
CA ILE A 132 1.72 -4.04 -18.35
C ILE A 132 2.21 -5.40 -18.84
#